data_AF-A0A843UHB3-F1
#
_entry.id   AF-A0A843UHB3-F1
#
_cell.length_a   1.000
_cell.length_b   1.000
_cell.length_c   1.000
_cell.angle_alpha   90.00
_cell.angle_beta   90.00
_cell.angle_gamma   90.00
#
_symmetry.space_group_name_H-M   'P 1'
#
loop_
_entity.id
_entity.type
_entity.pdbx_description
1 polymer ?
#
loop_
_entity_poly.entity_id
_entity_poly.type
_entity_poly.pdbx_seq_one_letter_code
_entity_poly.pdbx_strand_id
1 'polypeptide(L)'
;MAANDQPCCHPMFWVYLMICVALVMFAGLMSGLTLGLMSLSLVDLEVLVKAGRPRDRRNAAKILPVVKNQHLLLCTLLIGNSLAMEALPIFLDALVPAWGAILISVTLILTFGEIIPQAVCSRYGLSVGAKLAGVVRILLLVFFPIAYPISKLLDRLLGKGHFALLRRAELKTLVDMHGNEAGKGGELTHDETTIIGGALDLTQKTAKDAMTPMSETFSLDISSKLDMDTMGLIMTKGHSRVPIYSGGPNNIIGLILVRVLLLLSTVKNLITCRPEDEVPIRNVTIRKIPR
;
A
#
# COMPACT_ATOMS: atom_id res chain seq x y z
N MET A 1 52.26 22.58 -3.52
CA MET A 1 52.98 22.17 -4.75
C MET A 1 52.54 23.12 -5.84
N ALA A 2 53.48 23.76 -6.53
CA ALA A 2 53.31 25.03 -7.24
C ALA A 2 52.13 25.05 -8.23
N ALA A 3 51.26 26.06 -8.05
CA ALA A 3 50.24 26.46 -9.02
C ALA A 3 50.96 26.92 -10.30
N ASN A 4 51.06 26.02 -11.26
CA ASN A 4 51.40 26.37 -12.62
C ASN A 4 50.08 26.83 -13.25
N ASP A 5 49.67 28.07 -12.96
CA ASP A 5 48.51 28.69 -13.58
C ASP A 5 48.65 28.52 -15.09
N GLN A 6 47.91 27.58 -15.68
CA GLN A 6 47.98 27.38 -17.11
C GLN A 6 47.49 28.68 -17.75
N PRO A 7 48.28 29.30 -18.63
CA PRO A 7 47.85 30.53 -19.28
C PRO A 7 46.53 30.24 -20.00
N CYS A 8 45.55 31.12 -19.77
CA CYS A 8 44.30 31.11 -20.49
C CYS A 8 44.59 30.95 -21.99
N CYS A 9 43.85 30.05 -22.65
CA CYS A 9 43.90 29.75 -24.10
C CYS A 9 44.90 28.68 -24.59
N HIS A 10 45.53 27.87 -23.73
CA HIS A 10 46.22 26.65 -24.17
C HIS A 10 45.21 25.49 -24.41
N PRO A 11 45.42 24.54 -25.34
CA PRO A 11 44.52 23.40 -25.56
C PRO A 11 44.20 22.59 -24.28
N MET A 12 45.12 22.54 -23.32
CA MET A 12 44.93 21.86 -22.03
C MET A 12 43.87 22.52 -21.15
N PHE A 13 43.72 23.85 -21.21
CA PHE A 13 42.67 24.58 -20.49
C PHE A 13 41.29 24.11 -20.93
N TRP A 14 41.07 23.98 -22.25
CA TRP A 14 39.82 23.48 -22.81
C TRP A 14 39.55 22.03 -22.43
N VAL A 15 40.59 21.19 -22.36
CA VAL A 15 40.46 19.81 -21.88
C VAL A 15 39.99 19.77 -20.43
N TYR A 16 40.63 20.52 -19.53
CA TYR A 16 40.22 20.60 -18.12
C TYR A 16 38.80 21.16 -17.95
N LEU A 17 38.45 22.21 -18.70
CA LEU A 17 37.10 22.77 -18.69
C LEU A 17 36.05 21.75 -19.14
N MET A 18 36.32 21.00 -20.22
CA MET A 18 35.43 19.93 -20.69
C MET A 18 35.29 18.80 -19.66
N ILE A 19 36.37 18.43 -18.97
CA ILE A 19 36.33 17.46 -17.87
C ILE A 19 35.45 17.99 -16.73
N CYS A 20 35.61 19.25 -16.32
CA CYS A 20 34.78 19.85 -15.28
C CYS A 20 33.29 19.83 -15.64
N VAL A 21 32.94 20.22 -16.87
CA VAL A 21 31.55 20.18 -17.35
C VAL A 21 31.02 18.74 -17.35
N ALA A 22 31.81 17.78 -17.82
CA ALA A 22 31.43 16.37 -17.81
C ALA A 22 31.22 15.84 -16.38
N LEU A 23 32.07 16.21 -15.43
CA LEU A 23 31.95 15.83 -14.03
C LEU A 23 30.69 16.41 -13.37
N VAL A 24 30.35 17.67 -13.64
CA VAL A 24 29.10 18.28 -13.14
C VAL A 24 27.88 17.57 -13.69
N MET A 25 27.86 17.29 -15.00
CA MET A 25 26.76 16.55 -15.63
C MET A 25 26.62 15.13 -15.09
N PHE A 26 27.74 14.46 -14.85
CA PHE A 26 27.77 13.12 -14.27
C PHE A 26 27.32 13.11 -12.80
N ALA A 27 27.78 14.06 -11.99
CA ALA A 27 27.31 14.26 -10.61
C ALA A 27 25.79 14.49 -10.59
N GLY A 28 25.30 15.37 -11.46
CA GLY A 28 23.87 15.63 -11.64
C GLY A 28 23.06 14.39 -12.00
N LEU A 29 23.59 13.58 -12.92
CA LEU A 29 22.99 12.31 -13.31
C LEU A 29 22.89 11.36 -12.10
N MET A 30 23.97 11.19 -11.33
CA MET A 30 23.99 10.29 -10.17
C MET A 30 23.08 10.76 -9.05
N SER A 31 23.16 12.05 -8.69
CA SER A 31 22.36 12.64 -7.64
C SER A 31 20.87 12.60 -7.98
N GLY A 32 20.52 12.96 -9.22
CA GLY A 32 19.15 12.87 -9.73
C GLY A 32 18.62 11.43 -9.76
N LEU A 33 19.39 10.48 -10.28
CA LEU A 33 18.99 9.06 -10.31
C LEU A 33 18.88 8.47 -8.89
N THR A 34 19.72 8.89 -7.95
CA THR A 34 19.66 8.43 -6.56
C THR A 34 18.30 8.79 -5.97
N LEU A 35 17.92 10.08 -6.03
CA LEU A 35 16.62 10.50 -5.50
C LEU A 35 15.46 9.91 -6.31
N GLY A 36 15.54 9.93 -7.65
CA GLY A 36 14.45 9.51 -8.53
C GLY A 36 14.19 8.00 -8.57
N LEU A 37 15.21 7.16 -8.35
CA LEU A 37 15.04 5.70 -8.29
C LEU A 37 14.74 5.21 -6.87
N MET A 38 15.31 5.85 -5.84
CA MET A 38 15.07 5.47 -4.45
C MET A 38 13.71 5.95 -3.93
N SER A 39 13.13 7.00 -4.53
CA SER A 39 11.76 7.44 -4.22
C SER A 39 10.67 6.51 -4.77
N LEU A 40 11.00 5.62 -5.72
CA LEU A 40 10.05 4.66 -6.26
C LEU A 40 9.88 3.48 -5.30
N SER A 41 8.64 3.24 -4.86
CA SER A 41 8.36 2.06 -4.06
C SER A 41 8.30 0.81 -4.96
N LEU A 42 8.80 -0.33 -4.45
CA LEU A 42 8.77 -1.60 -5.18
C LEU A 42 7.33 -2.06 -5.45
N VAL A 43 6.43 -1.82 -4.49
CA VAL A 43 5.02 -2.20 -4.61
C VAL A 43 4.34 -1.39 -5.72
N ASP A 44 4.53 -0.08 -5.75
CA ASP A 44 3.97 0.76 -6.82
C ASP A 44 4.53 0.32 -8.18
N LEU A 45 5.83 0.03 -8.26
CA LEU A 45 6.45 -0.42 -9.49
C LEU A 45 5.89 -1.77 -9.97
N GLU A 46 5.62 -2.71 -9.07
CA GLU A 46 4.94 -3.97 -9.38
C GLU A 46 3.49 -3.77 -9.85
N VAL A 47 2.75 -2.84 -9.21
CA VAL A 47 1.40 -2.46 -9.63
C VAL A 47 1.44 -1.84 -11.04
N LEU A 48 2.38 -0.92 -11.30
CA LEU A 48 2.58 -0.30 -12.60
C LEU A 48 2.96 -1.32 -13.70
N VAL A 49 3.69 -2.39 -13.37
CA VAL A 49 4.01 -3.48 -14.30
C VAL A 49 2.76 -4.32 -14.64
N LYS A 50 1.80 -4.45 -13.73
CA LYS A 50 0.59 -5.27 -13.94
C LYS A 50 -0.57 -4.47 -14.54
N ALA A 51 -0.86 -3.29 -13.99
CA ALA A 51 -2.05 -2.50 -14.26
C ALA A 51 -1.75 -1.09 -14.81
N GLY A 52 -0.47 -0.73 -14.98
CA GLY A 52 -0.09 0.58 -15.52
C GLY A 52 -0.37 0.75 -17.02
N ARG A 53 -0.37 2.01 -17.47
CA ARG A 53 -0.48 2.38 -18.89
C ARG A 53 0.62 1.69 -19.72
N PRO A 54 0.42 1.43 -21.03
CA PRO A 54 1.37 0.66 -21.83
C PRO A 54 2.81 1.22 -21.84
N ARG A 55 2.97 2.54 -21.78
CA ARG A 55 4.28 3.20 -21.69
C ARG A 55 4.93 3.00 -20.31
N ASP A 56 4.16 3.21 -19.25
CA ASP A 56 4.64 3.12 -17.87
C ASP A 56 4.95 1.67 -17.49
N ARG A 57 4.15 0.73 -17.98
CA ARG A 57 4.38 -0.71 -17.85
C ARG A 57 5.76 -1.14 -18.39
N ARG A 58 6.12 -0.67 -19.59
CA ARG A 58 7.43 -0.95 -20.20
C ARG A 58 8.58 -0.29 -19.41
N ASN A 59 8.36 0.93 -18.95
CA ASN A 59 9.35 1.68 -18.16
C ASN A 59 9.61 1.00 -16.81
N ALA A 60 8.55 0.69 -16.07
CA ALA A 60 8.60 0.01 -14.78
C ALA A 60 9.28 -1.37 -14.90
N ALA A 61 8.95 -2.15 -15.93
CA ALA A 61 9.54 -3.47 -16.15
C ALA A 61 11.08 -3.42 -16.36
N LYS A 62 11.60 -2.35 -16.96
CA LYS A 62 13.05 -2.17 -17.17
C LYS A 62 13.80 -1.83 -15.87
N ILE A 63 13.16 -1.04 -15.00
CA ILE A 63 13.77 -0.48 -13.79
C ILE A 63 13.60 -1.45 -12.60
N LEU A 64 12.52 -2.20 -12.54
CA LEU A 64 12.21 -3.14 -11.44
C LEU A 64 13.40 -4.04 -11.03
N PRO A 65 14.12 -4.71 -11.93
CA PRO A 65 15.26 -5.55 -11.52
C PRO A 65 16.43 -4.74 -10.94
N VAL A 66 16.55 -3.46 -11.30
CA VAL A 66 17.61 -2.56 -10.83
C VAL A 66 17.30 -2.09 -9.41
N VAL A 67 16.06 -1.64 -9.17
CA VAL A 67 15.62 -1.13 -7.85
C VAL A 67 15.40 -2.25 -6.84
N LYS A 68 15.20 -3.50 -7.29
CA LYS A 68 15.07 -4.67 -6.39
C LYS A 68 16.23 -4.80 -5.40
N ASN A 69 17.45 -4.41 -5.80
CA ASN A 69 18.61 -4.37 -4.91
C ASN A 69 18.89 -2.92 -4.46
N GLN A 70 17.98 -2.34 -3.66
CA GLN A 70 18.04 -0.93 -3.26
C GLN A 70 19.38 -0.54 -2.63
N HIS A 71 19.94 -1.36 -1.74
CA HIS A 71 21.23 -1.06 -1.09
C HIS A 71 22.40 -1.05 -2.09
N LEU A 72 22.45 -2.01 -3.02
CA LEU A 72 23.50 -2.04 -4.05
C LEU A 72 23.39 -0.84 -5.00
N LEU A 73 22.17 -0.50 -5.41
CA LEU A 73 21.89 0.67 -6.24
C LEU A 73 22.29 1.97 -5.52
N LEU A 74 21.87 2.13 -4.27
CA LEU A 74 22.22 3.28 -3.43
C LEU A 74 23.74 3.42 -3.29
N CYS A 75 24.46 2.35 -2.93
CA CYS A 75 25.91 2.41 -2.80
C CYS A 75 26.58 2.78 -4.13
N THR A 76 26.14 2.21 -5.24
CA THR A 76 26.71 2.48 -6.57
C THR A 76 26.55 3.95 -6.99
N LEU A 77 25.34 4.48 -6.86
CA LEU A 77 25.06 5.86 -7.26
C LEU A 77 25.72 6.87 -6.32
N LEU A 78 25.76 6.60 -5.01
CA LEU A 78 26.46 7.45 -4.04
C LEU A 78 27.97 7.46 -4.28
N ILE A 79 28.60 6.31 -4.54
CA ILE A 79 30.04 6.26 -4.86
C ILE A 79 30.32 7.08 -6.12
N GLY A 80 29.52 6.91 -7.18
CA GLY A 80 29.68 7.69 -8.41
C GLY A 80 29.50 9.19 -8.18
N ASN A 81 28.52 9.58 -7.37
CA ASN A 81 28.26 10.96 -7.01
C ASN A 81 29.43 11.57 -6.22
N SER A 82 29.86 10.90 -5.15
CA SER A 82 30.99 11.35 -4.31
C SER A 82 32.29 11.46 -5.11
N LEU A 83 32.56 10.51 -6.01
CA LEU A 83 33.76 10.58 -6.87
C LEU A 83 33.74 11.82 -7.76
N ALA A 84 32.59 12.17 -8.33
CA ALA A 84 32.46 13.34 -9.19
C ALA A 84 32.58 14.66 -8.41
N MET A 85 32.02 14.71 -7.20
CA MET A 85 32.07 15.87 -6.32
C MET A 85 33.48 16.17 -5.81
N GLU A 86 34.25 15.13 -5.48
CA GLU A 86 35.64 15.28 -5.04
C GLU A 86 36.60 15.53 -6.22
N ALA A 87 36.32 14.98 -7.40
CA ALA A 87 37.16 15.19 -8.57
C ALA A 87 37.07 16.63 -9.12
N LEU A 88 35.90 17.26 -9.07
CA LEU A 88 35.67 18.57 -9.70
C LEU A 88 36.58 19.69 -9.13
N PRO A 89 36.70 19.90 -7.80
CA PRO A 89 37.61 20.89 -7.24
C PRO A 89 39.08 20.66 -7.64
N ILE A 90 39.51 19.40 -7.75
CA ILE A 90 40.89 19.05 -8.12
C ILE A 90 41.22 19.54 -9.54
N PHE A 91 40.29 19.37 -10.48
CA PHE A 91 40.47 19.86 -11.84
C PHE A 91 40.28 21.38 -11.96
N LEU A 92 39.44 21.98 -11.11
CA LEU A 92 39.27 23.44 -11.05
C LEU A 92 40.46 24.17 -10.44
N ASP A 93 41.15 23.58 -9.45
CA ASP A 93 42.36 24.14 -8.84
C ASP A 93 43.51 24.32 -9.85
N ALA A 94 43.50 23.55 -10.95
CA ALA A 94 44.44 23.72 -12.06
C ALA A 94 44.10 24.89 -13.01
N LEU A 95 42.88 25.44 -12.92
CA LEU A 95 42.34 26.46 -13.84
C LEU A 95 42.21 27.83 -13.17
N VAL A 96 41.89 27.86 -11.88
CA VAL A 96 41.60 29.06 -11.10
C VAL A 96 42.31 28.97 -9.74
N PRO A 97 42.63 30.11 -9.10
CA PRO A 97 43.25 30.09 -7.78
C PRO A 97 42.39 29.31 -6.77
N ALA A 98 43.02 28.61 -5.84
CA ALA A 98 42.39 27.66 -4.92
C ALA A 98 41.11 28.16 -4.23
N TRP A 99 41.09 29.42 -3.78
CA TRP A 99 39.89 30.01 -3.15
C TRP A 99 38.72 30.15 -4.15
N GLY A 100 39.01 30.46 -5.42
CA GLY A 100 38.06 30.54 -6.50
C GLY A 100 37.59 29.16 -6.97
N ALA A 101 38.50 28.18 -7.01
CA ALA A 101 38.18 26.79 -7.33
C ALA A 101 37.09 26.25 -6.39
N ILE A 102 37.28 26.43 -5.08
CA ILE A 102 36.32 25.99 -4.05
C ILE A 102 34.97 26.70 -4.20
N LEU A 103 34.97 28.03 -4.34
CA LEU A 103 33.73 28.81 -4.41
C LEU A 103 32.93 28.46 -5.66
N ILE A 104 33.60 28.34 -6.82
CA ILE A 104 32.97 27.99 -8.09
C ILE A 104 32.50 26.54 -8.06
N SER A 105 33.31 25.59 -7.56
CA SER A 105 32.97 24.17 -7.52
C SER A 105 31.75 23.90 -6.65
N VAL A 106 31.70 24.47 -5.45
CA VAL A 106 30.55 24.31 -4.53
C VAL A 106 29.28 24.85 -5.17
N THR A 107 29.35 26.05 -5.75
CA THR A 107 28.19 26.68 -6.41
C THR A 107 27.68 25.85 -7.58
N LEU A 108 28.58 25.34 -8.43
CA LEU A 108 28.23 24.54 -9.60
C LEU A 108 27.68 23.16 -9.23
N ILE A 109 28.32 22.46 -8.29
CA ILE A 109 27.86 21.14 -7.82
C ILE A 109 26.49 21.28 -7.17
N LEU A 110 26.32 22.22 -6.25
CA LEU A 110 25.06 22.34 -5.50
C LEU A 110 23.90 22.71 -6.43
N THR A 111 24.12 23.64 -7.36
CA THR A 111 23.06 24.09 -8.28
C THR A 111 22.79 23.07 -9.38
N PHE A 112 23.82 22.71 -10.15
CA PHE A 112 23.68 21.89 -11.37
C PHE A 112 23.96 20.41 -11.16
N GLY A 113 24.74 20.04 -10.15
CA GLY A 113 25.07 18.65 -9.79
C GLY A 113 24.10 18.03 -8.77
N GLU A 114 23.33 18.83 -8.03
CA GLU A 114 22.42 18.30 -7.01
C GLU A 114 21.00 18.83 -7.15
N ILE A 115 20.75 20.11 -6.84
CA ILE A 115 19.40 20.64 -6.62
C ILE A 115 18.55 20.52 -7.89
N ILE A 116 19.04 21.01 -9.02
CA ILE A 116 18.27 20.99 -10.28
C ILE A 116 18.00 19.54 -10.74
N PRO A 117 19.01 18.65 -10.85
CA PRO A 117 18.78 17.27 -11.25
C PRO A 117 17.86 16.49 -10.30
N GLN A 118 18.01 16.68 -8.98
CA GLN A 118 17.15 16.05 -7.99
C GLN A 118 15.70 16.52 -8.10
N ALA A 119 15.46 17.82 -8.28
CA ALA A 119 14.12 18.35 -8.47
C ALA A 119 13.43 17.76 -9.72
N VAL A 120 14.17 17.64 -10.84
CA VAL A 120 13.65 17.06 -12.08
C VAL A 120 13.38 15.56 -11.90
N CYS A 121 14.31 14.82 -11.30
CA CYS A 121 14.18 13.37 -11.12
C CYS A 121 13.15 12.99 -10.04
N SER A 122 12.88 13.87 -9.07
CA SER A 122 11.78 13.70 -8.10
C SER A 122 10.42 13.63 -8.81
N ARG A 123 10.20 14.47 -9.84
CA ARG A 123 8.94 14.50 -10.59
C ARG A 123 8.86 13.47 -11.72
N TYR A 124 9.99 13.20 -12.39
CA TYR A 124 10.03 12.35 -13.59
C TYR A 124 10.84 11.05 -13.42
N GLY A 125 11.06 10.60 -12.18
CA GLY A 125 11.94 9.48 -11.82
C GLY A 125 11.70 8.20 -12.62
N LEU A 126 10.44 7.78 -12.79
CA LEU A 126 10.09 6.60 -13.57
C LEU A 126 10.50 6.72 -15.06
N SER A 127 10.28 7.88 -15.68
CA SER A 127 10.60 8.08 -17.10
C SER A 127 12.11 8.25 -17.33
N VAL A 128 12.77 9.03 -16.47
CA VAL A 128 14.21 9.29 -16.54
C VAL A 128 14.99 8.01 -16.22
N GLY A 129 14.62 7.31 -15.15
CA GLY A 129 15.17 6.02 -14.77
C GLY A 129 15.02 4.96 -15.85
N ALA A 130 13.90 4.91 -16.57
CA ALA A 130 13.68 3.92 -17.63
C ALA A 130 14.53 4.19 -18.86
N LYS A 131 14.68 5.47 -19.24
CA LYS A 131 15.55 5.87 -20.36
C LYS A 131 17.02 5.60 -20.04
N LEU A 132 17.42 5.88 -18.81
CA LEU A 132 18.80 5.72 -18.34
C LEU A 132 19.08 4.34 -17.73
N ALA A 133 18.13 3.40 -17.79
CA ALA A 133 18.28 2.07 -17.20
C ALA A 133 19.51 1.32 -17.73
N GLY A 134 19.86 1.53 -19.01
CA GLY A 134 21.10 0.99 -19.58
C GLY A 134 22.35 1.57 -18.92
N VAL A 135 22.40 2.88 -18.73
CA VAL A 135 23.51 3.58 -18.06
C VAL A 135 23.65 3.10 -16.62
N VAL A 136 22.54 3.00 -15.87
CA VAL A 136 22.55 2.51 -14.48
C VAL A 136 23.09 1.08 -14.38
N ARG A 137 22.75 0.20 -15.33
CA ARG A 137 23.29 -1.17 -15.36
C ARG A 137 24.80 -1.20 -15.62
N ILE A 138 25.29 -0.33 -16.50
CA ILE A 138 26.73 -0.20 -16.75
C ILE A 138 27.44 0.30 -15.49
N LEU A 139 26.89 1.31 -14.82
CA LEU A 139 27.44 1.85 -13.58
C LEU A 139 27.47 0.79 -12.46
N LEU A 140 26.39 0.03 -12.32
CA LEU A 140 26.32 -1.10 -11.40
C LEU A 140 27.41 -2.13 -11.68
N LEU A 141 27.71 -2.43 -12.95
CA LEU A 141 28.79 -3.34 -13.33
C LEU A 141 30.17 -2.76 -13.00
N VAL A 142 30.41 -1.48 -13.33
CA VAL A 142 31.70 -0.80 -13.13
C VAL A 142 32.03 -0.63 -11.64
N PHE A 143 31.07 -0.18 -10.84
CA PHE A 143 31.26 0.02 -9.40
C PHE A 143 30.95 -1.22 -8.57
N PHE A 144 30.53 -2.34 -9.19
CA PHE A 144 30.26 -3.61 -8.53
C PHE A 144 31.34 -4.05 -7.52
N PRO A 145 32.64 -4.06 -7.84
CA PRO A 145 33.66 -4.60 -6.93
C PRO A 145 33.75 -3.85 -5.60
N ILE A 146 33.42 -2.55 -5.59
CA ILE A 146 33.47 -1.69 -4.41
C ILE A 146 32.08 -1.61 -3.75
N ALA A 147 31.02 -1.47 -4.54
CA ALA A 147 29.67 -1.29 -4.04
C ALA A 147 29.10 -2.58 -3.40
N TYR A 148 29.44 -3.77 -3.93
CA TYR A 148 28.92 -5.05 -3.43
C TYR A 148 29.30 -5.38 -1.98
N PRO A 149 30.57 -5.28 -1.53
CA PRO A 149 30.92 -5.53 -0.14
C PRO A 149 30.25 -4.53 0.82
N ILE A 150 30.17 -3.25 0.42
CA ILE A 150 29.52 -2.20 1.21
C ILE A 150 28.01 -2.48 1.32
N SER A 151 27.35 -2.83 0.21
CA SER A 151 25.92 -3.13 0.22
C SER A 151 25.61 -4.38 1.07
N LYS A 152 26.47 -5.41 1.01
CA LYS A 152 26.32 -6.64 1.80
C LYS A 152 26.55 -6.40 3.29
N LEU A 153 27.44 -5.48 3.65
CA LEU A 153 27.61 -5.02 5.03
C LEU A 153 26.35 -4.30 5.51
N LEU A 154 25.80 -3.40 4.68
CA LEU A 154 24.57 -2.68 4.98
C LEU A 154 23.38 -3.63 5.14
N ASP A 155 23.23 -4.62 4.27
CA ASP A 155 22.21 -5.68 4.37
C ASP A 155 22.29 -6.47 5.69
N ARG A 156 23.50 -6.67 6.22
CA ARG A 156 23.71 -7.39 7.49
C ARG A 156 23.41 -6.51 8.70
N LEU A 157 23.72 -5.22 8.63
CA LEU A 157 23.52 -4.28 9.74
C LEU A 157 22.06 -3.81 9.85
N LEU A 158 21.41 -3.51 8.73
CA LEU A 158 20.04 -2.98 8.69
C LEU A 158 18.99 -4.09 8.48
N GLY A 159 19.42 -5.30 8.12
CA GLY A 159 18.52 -6.38 7.73
C GLY A 159 18.06 -6.26 6.28
N LYS A 160 17.61 -7.39 5.70
CA LYS A 160 17.02 -7.38 4.35
C LYS A 160 15.74 -6.57 4.39
N GLY A 161 15.69 -5.47 3.63
CA GLY A 161 14.56 -4.56 3.55
C GLY A 161 13.24 -5.33 3.49
N HIS A 162 12.39 -5.11 4.48
CA HIS A 162 11.06 -5.69 4.49
C HIS A 162 10.34 -5.17 3.25
N PHE A 163 9.94 -6.07 2.37
CA PHE A 163 8.86 -5.78 1.42
C PHE A 163 7.72 -5.24 2.27
N ALA A 164 7.43 -3.95 2.17
CA ALA A 164 6.34 -3.32 2.88
C ALA A 164 5.04 -3.81 2.23
N LEU A 165 4.68 -5.07 2.51
CA LEU A 165 3.33 -5.53 2.34
C LEU A 165 2.49 -4.62 3.22
N LEU A 166 1.67 -3.79 2.59
CA LEU A 166 0.78 -2.88 3.27
C LEU A 166 0.03 -3.66 4.35
N ARG A 167 0.15 -3.20 5.60
CA ARG A 167 -0.62 -3.79 6.69
C ARG A 167 -2.11 -3.56 6.41
N ARG A 168 -3.00 -4.41 6.92
CA ARG A 168 -4.45 -4.26 6.74
C ARG A 168 -4.97 -2.84 7.05
N ALA A 169 -4.43 -2.21 8.10
CA ALA A 169 -4.76 -0.83 8.46
C ALA A 169 -4.31 0.18 7.38
N GLU A 170 -3.11 0.02 6.82
CA GLU A 170 -2.60 0.88 5.75
C GLU A 170 -3.38 0.67 4.45
N LEU A 171 -3.77 -0.58 4.15
CA LEU A 171 -4.61 -0.90 3.01
C LEU A 171 -6.00 -0.26 3.13
N LYS A 172 -6.59 -0.27 4.33
CA LYS A 172 -7.85 0.42 4.63
C LYS A 172 -7.72 1.92 4.41
N THR A 173 -6.69 2.55 4.98
CA THR A 173 -6.43 3.99 4.77
C THR A 173 -6.22 4.31 3.28
N LEU A 174 -5.56 3.42 2.54
CA LEU A 174 -5.35 3.60 1.11
C LEU A 174 -6.66 3.53 0.32
N VAL A 175 -7.57 2.62 0.66
CA VAL A 175 -8.92 2.54 0.09
C VAL A 175 -9.73 3.79 0.43
N ASP A 176 -9.70 4.24 1.68
CA ASP A 176 -10.42 5.44 2.12
C ASP A 176 -9.91 6.71 1.39
N MET A 177 -8.59 6.82 1.17
CA MET A 177 -8.00 7.91 0.38
C MET A 177 -8.43 7.90 -1.10
N HIS A 178 -8.80 6.73 -1.63
CA HIS A 178 -9.34 6.59 -3.00
C HIS A 178 -10.87 6.71 -3.05
N GLY A 179 -11.54 6.94 -1.92
CA GLY A 179 -12.94 7.30 -1.90
C GLY A 179 -13.18 8.68 -2.50
N ASN A 180 -14.25 8.81 -3.29
CA ASN A 180 -14.66 10.08 -3.91
C ASN A 180 -14.87 11.20 -2.86
N GLU A 181 -15.29 10.84 -1.65
CA GLU A 181 -15.48 11.76 -0.52
C GLU A 181 -14.17 12.32 0.06
N ALA A 182 -13.03 11.65 -0.15
CA ALA A 182 -11.75 12.10 0.38
C ALA A 182 -11.15 13.28 -0.39
N GLY A 183 -11.75 13.70 -1.51
CA GLY A 183 -11.33 14.88 -2.30
C GLY A 183 -9.95 14.75 -2.94
N LYS A 184 -9.37 13.55 -2.95
CA LYS A 184 -8.02 13.24 -3.48
C LYS A 184 -8.02 12.72 -4.92
N GLY A 185 -9.19 12.72 -5.58
CA GLY A 185 -9.35 12.31 -6.98
C GLY A 185 -9.50 10.81 -7.19
N GLY A 186 -9.97 10.07 -6.18
CA GLY A 186 -10.28 8.65 -6.31
C GLY A 186 -11.64 8.41 -6.97
N GLU A 187 -11.77 7.27 -7.66
CA GLU A 187 -12.96 6.90 -8.44
C GLU A 187 -13.95 6.02 -7.66
N LEU A 188 -13.63 5.62 -6.42
CA LEU A 188 -14.46 4.71 -5.63
C LEU A 188 -15.64 5.45 -5.00
N THR A 189 -16.83 4.89 -5.14
CA THR A 189 -18.05 5.35 -4.48
C THR A 189 -18.02 5.03 -2.97
N HIS A 190 -18.84 5.73 -2.18
CA HIS A 190 -18.95 5.51 -0.73
C HIS A 190 -19.35 4.07 -0.38
N ASP A 191 -20.22 3.47 -1.18
CA ASP A 191 -20.64 2.08 -0.99
C ASP A 191 -19.48 1.11 -1.24
N GLU A 192 -18.69 1.34 -2.30
CA GLU A 192 -17.51 0.51 -2.61
C GLU A 192 -16.44 0.60 -1.52
N THR A 193 -16.14 1.79 -1.02
CA THR A 193 -15.17 1.96 0.09
C THR A 193 -15.67 1.29 1.37
N THR A 194 -16.96 1.42 1.68
CA THR A 194 -17.57 0.78 2.85
C THR A 194 -17.57 -0.75 2.74
N ILE A 195 -17.85 -1.31 1.57
CA ILE A 195 -17.82 -2.76 1.33
C ILE A 195 -16.39 -3.29 1.47
N ILE A 196 -15.40 -2.64 0.84
CA ILE A 196 -14.00 -3.07 0.90
C ILE A 196 -13.47 -2.94 2.34
N GLY A 197 -13.75 -1.82 3.02
CA GLY A 197 -13.40 -1.60 4.42
C GLY A 197 -14.02 -2.65 5.34
N GLY A 198 -15.32 -2.93 5.14
CA GLY A 198 -16.05 -3.97 5.88
C GLY A 198 -15.47 -5.37 5.66
N ALA A 199 -15.06 -5.71 4.43
CA ALA A 199 -14.42 -6.99 4.12
C ALA A 199 -13.03 -7.13 4.77
N LEU A 200 -12.25 -6.05 4.82
CA LEU A 200 -10.97 -6.03 5.53
C LEU A 200 -11.17 -6.22 7.04
N ASP A 201 -12.17 -5.55 7.62
CA ASP A 201 -12.52 -5.64 9.04
C ASP A 201 -13.12 -7.00 9.44
N LEU A 202 -13.84 -7.67 8.53
CA LEU A 202 -14.50 -8.96 8.79
C LEU A 202 -13.53 -10.02 9.33
N THR A 203 -12.29 -10.00 8.86
CA THR A 203 -11.24 -10.94 9.31
C THR A 203 -10.84 -10.76 10.77
N GLN A 204 -11.10 -9.60 11.37
CA GLN A 204 -10.84 -9.31 12.79
C GLN A 204 -12.11 -9.38 13.64
N LYS A 205 -13.29 -9.34 13.02
CA LYS A 205 -14.56 -9.43 13.74
C LYS A 205 -14.80 -10.85 14.24
N THR A 206 -15.25 -10.92 15.47
CA THR A 206 -15.75 -12.14 16.11
C THR A 206 -17.28 -12.16 16.07
N ALA A 207 -17.88 -13.33 16.31
CA ALA A 207 -19.34 -13.44 16.43
C ALA A 207 -19.89 -12.48 17.50
N LYS A 208 -19.11 -12.16 18.54
CA LYS A 208 -19.48 -11.22 19.60
C LYS A 208 -19.73 -9.80 19.08
N ASP A 209 -19.02 -9.40 18.02
CA ASP A 209 -19.09 -8.04 17.47
C ASP A 209 -20.31 -7.84 16.54
N ALA A 210 -21.00 -8.93 16.17
CA ALA A 210 -22.15 -8.91 15.27
C ALA A 210 -23.40 -9.62 15.82
N MET A 211 -23.29 -10.35 16.93
CA MET A 211 -24.42 -11.04 17.55
C MET A 211 -25.36 -10.05 18.25
N THR A 212 -26.66 -10.33 18.21
CA THR A 212 -27.63 -9.68 19.09
C THR A 212 -27.49 -10.26 20.51
N PRO A 213 -27.36 -9.43 21.56
CA PRO A 213 -27.32 -9.92 22.93
C PRO A 213 -28.57 -10.74 23.29
N MET A 214 -28.41 -11.78 24.13
CA MET A 214 -29.53 -12.64 24.54
C MET A 214 -30.63 -11.84 25.26
N SER A 215 -30.27 -10.77 25.98
CA SER A 215 -31.21 -9.88 26.67
C SER A 215 -32.15 -9.11 25.73
N GLU A 216 -31.72 -8.88 24.48
CA GLU A 216 -32.50 -8.16 23.46
C GLU A 216 -33.18 -9.13 22.48
N THR A 217 -32.96 -10.44 22.66
CA THR A 217 -33.48 -11.47 21.77
C THR A 217 -34.94 -11.77 22.10
N PHE A 218 -35.82 -11.63 21.11
CA PHE A 218 -37.20 -12.08 21.23
C PHE A 218 -37.27 -13.61 21.14
N SER A 219 -37.60 -14.25 22.25
CA SER A 219 -37.71 -15.72 22.38
C SER A 219 -39.01 -16.12 23.08
N LEU A 220 -39.52 -17.30 22.79
CA LEU A 220 -40.76 -17.83 23.38
C LEU A 220 -40.48 -19.06 24.25
N ASP A 221 -41.28 -19.25 25.29
CA ASP A 221 -41.22 -20.45 26.13
C ASP A 221 -41.88 -21.63 25.42
N ILE A 222 -41.31 -22.82 25.51
CA ILE A 222 -41.92 -24.06 25.03
C ILE A 222 -43.29 -24.33 25.65
N SER A 223 -43.52 -23.81 26.86
CA SER A 223 -44.77 -23.96 27.59
C SER A 223 -45.86 -22.97 27.19
N SER A 224 -45.51 -21.89 26.46
CA SER A 224 -46.50 -20.90 26.07
C SER A 224 -47.40 -21.41 24.95
N LYS A 225 -48.60 -20.85 24.87
CA LYS A 225 -49.61 -21.18 23.87
C LYS A 225 -49.53 -20.19 22.72
N LEU A 226 -49.85 -20.65 21.51
CA LEU A 226 -49.96 -19.80 20.33
C LEU A 226 -51.35 -19.20 20.23
N ASP A 227 -51.67 -18.31 21.16
CA ASP A 227 -52.90 -17.52 21.15
C ASP A 227 -52.80 -16.33 20.17
N MET A 228 -53.92 -15.61 19.99
CA MET A 228 -53.94 -14.45 19.11
C MET A 228 -52.97 -13.35 19.53
N ASP A 229 -52.74 -13.19 20.83
CA ASP A 229 -51.85 -12.16 21.37
C ASP A 229 -50.39 -12.49 21.07
N THR A 230 -49.97 -13.73 21.27
CA THR A 230 -48.62 -14.22 20.95
C THR A 230 -48.39 -14.21 19.44
N MET A 231 -49.38 -14.59 18.65
CA MET A 231 -49.31 -14.52 17.18
C MET A 231 -49.19 -13.07 16.70
N GLY A 232 -49.97 -12.15 17.28
CA GLY A 232 -49.89 -10.71 17.03
C GLY A 232 -48.53 -10.15 17.40
N LEU A 233 -47.94 -10.61 18.51
CA LEU A 233 -46.60 -10.21 18.95
C LEU A 233 -45.50 -10.68 17.99
N ILE A 234 -45.57 -11.93 17.52
CA ILE A 234 -44.63 -12.47 16.51
C ILE A 234 -44.71 -11.66 15.22
N MET A 235 -45.92 -11.35 14.75
CA MET A 235 -46.16 -10.57 13.53
C MET A 235 -45.66 -9.13 13.65
N THR A 236 -45.86 -8.51 14.81
CA THR A 236 -45.40 -7.14 15.09
C THR A 236 -43.87 -7.06 15.13
N LYS A 237 -43.20 -8.12 15.63
CA LYS A 237 -41.73 -8.19 15.65
C LYS A 237 -41.12 -8.51 14.29
N GLY A 238 -41.83 -9.20 13.40
CA GLY A 238 -41.43 -9.41 12.01
C GLY A 238 -40.18 -10.30 11.78
N HIS A 239 -39.72 -11.02 12.81
CA HIS A 239 -38.56 -11.91 12.67
C HIS A 239 -38.92 -13.22 11.96
N SER A 240 -38.06 -13.69 11.06
CA SER A 240 -38.29 -14.96 10.34
C SER A 240 -38.03 -16.21 11.21
N ARG A 241 -37.17 -16.09 12.23
CA ARG A 241 -36.75 -17.18 13.12
C ARG A 241 -36.89 -16.73 14.56
N VAL A 242 -37.62 -17.49 15.37
CA VAL A 242 -37.84 -17.19 16.78
C VAL A 242 -37.26 -18.35 17.62
N PRO A 243 -36.27 -18.08 18.49
CA PRO A 243 -35.74 -19.07 19.43
C PRO A 243 -36.78 -19.49 20.46
N ILE A 244 -36.80 -20.79 20.77
CA ILE A 244 -37.64 -21.38 21.80
C ILE A 244 -36.78 -21.86 22.95
N TYR A 245 -37.08 -21.40 24.15
CA TYR A 245 -36.39 -21.78 25.37
C TYR A 245 -37.26 -22.65 26.27
N SER A 246 -36.64 -23.32 27.25
CA SER A 246 -37.37 -24.04 28.30
C SER A 246 -36.79 -23.70 29.66
N GLY A 247 -37.67 -23.33 30.59
CA GLY A 247 -37.32 -22.93 31.95
C GLY A 247 -36.75 -21.52 32.03
N GLY A 248 -35.76 -21.18 31.20
CA GLY A 248 -35.19 -19.84 31.16
C GLY A 248 -34.56 -19.46 29.81
N PRO A 249 -34.42 -18.15 29.52
CA PRO A 249 -34.03 -17.64 28.21
C PRO A 249 -32.62 -18.06 27.75
N ASN A 250 -31.74 -18.45 28.68
CA ASN A 250 -30.40 -18.96 28.34
C ASN A 250 -30.42 -20.41 27.80
N ASN A 251 -31.53 -21.13 27.95
CA ASN A 251 -31.64 -22.54 27.57
C ASN A 251 -32.47 -22.71 26.28
N ILE A 252 -31.86 -22.41 25.14
CA ILE A 252 -32.50 -22.52 23.83
C ILE A 252 -32.53 -23.98 23.35
N ILE A 253 -33.73 -24.54 23.14
CA ILE A 253 -33.93 -25.91 22.64
C ILE A 253 -33.91 -25.94 21.10
N GLY A 254 -34.42 -24.89 20.46
CA GLY A 254 -34.51 -24.83 19.01
C GLY A 254 -35.09 -23.54 18.46
N LEU A 255 -35.41 -23.55 17.18
CA LEU A 255 -35.92 -22.41 16.44
C LEU A 255 -37.25 -22.76 15.77
N ILE A 256 -38.20 -21.83 15.82
CA ILE A 256 -39.43 -21.87 15.03
C ILE A 256 -39.28 -20.91 13.84
N LEU A 257 -39.61 -21.41 12.64
CA LEU A 257 -39.71 -20.56 11.44
C LEU A 257 -41.12 -20.01 11.34
N VAL A 258 -41.24 -18.68 11.43
CA VAL A 258 -42.54 -17.99 11.36
C VAL A 258 -43.24 -18.24 10.03
N ARG A 259 -42.48 -18.36 8.93
CA ARG A 259 -43.05 -18.73 7.62
C ARG A 259 -43.76 -20.09 7.64
N VAL A 260 -43.22 -21.06 8.37
CA VAL A 260 -43.85 -22.40 8.50
C VAL A 260 -45.10 -22.28 9.36
N LEU A 261 -45.04 -21.53 10.45
CA LEU A 261 -46.19 -21.27 11.32
C LEU A 261 -47.36 -20.59 10.57
N LEU A 262 -47.06 -19.56 9.76
CA LEU A 262 -48.07 -18.85 8.97
C LEU A 262 -48.67 -19.72 7.85
N LEU A 263 -47.84 -20.50 7.15
CA LEU A 263 -48.30 -21.42 6.11
C LEU A 263 -49.27 -22.48 6.68
N LEU A 264 -49.04 -22.95 7.90
CA LEU A 264 -49.96 -23.87 8.59
C LEU A 264 -51.33 -23.23 8.88
N SER A 265 -51.37 -21.91 9.08
CA SER A 265 -52.62 -21.17 9.28
C SER A 265 -53.37 -20.91 7.95
N THR A 266 -52.66 -20.77 6.82
CA THR A 266 -53.29 -20.39 5.52
C THR A 266 -53.62 -21.59 4.61
N VAL A 267 -52.88 -22.70 4.70
CA VAL A 267 -53.05 -23.86 3.82
C VAL A 267 -53.99 -24.88 4.48
N LYS A 268 -55.29 -24.70 4.23
CA LYS A 268 -56.37 -25.70 4.21
C LYS A 268 -56.09 -27.06 4.92
N ASN A 269 -56.80 -27.26 6.04
CA ASN A 269 -57.34 -28.56 6.50
C ASN A 269 -56.41 -29.72 6.91
N LEU A 270 -55.08 -29.57 7.09
CA LEU A 270 -54.28 -30.73 7.53
C LEU A 270 -53.34 -30.57 8.73
N ILE A 271 -53.10 -29.39 9.32
CA ILE A 271 -52.34 -29.27 10.57
C ILE A 271 -52.94 -28.17 11.46
N THR A 272 -53.27 -28.57 12.69
CA THR A 272 -54.08 -27.93 13.73
C THR A 272 -53.39 -26.75 14.40
N CYS A 273 -53.35 -25.56 13.80
CA CYS A 273 -52.90 -24.36 14.51
C CYS A 273 -53.78 -23.15 14.14
N ARG A 274 -55.05 -23.15 14.59
CA ARG A 274 -55.81 -21.89 14.66
C ARG A 274 -55.40 -21.14 15.93
N PRO A 275 -55.34 -19.80 15.93
CA PRO A 275 -55.14 -19.02 17.16
C PRO A 275 -56.21 -19.33 18.24
N GLU A 276 -57.38 -19.79 17.79
CA GLU A 276 -58.51 -20.24 18.62
C GLU A 276 -58.23 -21.57 19.34
N ASP A 277 -57.30 -22.39 18.85
CA ASP A 277 -56.99 -23.72 19.39
C ASP A 277 -55.96 -23.67 20.54
N GLU A 278 -55.42 -22.49 20.86
CA GLU A 278 -54.38 -22.22 21.86
C GLU A 278 -53.26 -23.29 21.92
N VAL A 279 -52.76 -23.68 20.74
CA VAL A 279 -51.87 -24.83 20.63
C VAL A 279 -50.56 -24.59 21.40
N PRO A 280 -50.15 -25.53 22.28
CA PRO A 280 -48.87 -25.41 22.97
C PRO A 280 -47.71 -25.41 21.97
N ILE A 281 -46.72 -24.53 22.17
CA ILE A 281 -45.54 -24.43 21.30
C ILE A 281 -44.77 -25.76 21.19
N ARG A 282 -44.82 -26.60 22.22
CA ARG A 282 -44.27 -27.97 22.22
C ARG A 282 -44.75 -28.85 21.05
N ASN A 283 -45.98 -28.63 20.55
CA ASN A 283 -46.58 -29.44 19.49
C ASN A 283 -46.25 -28.93 18.09
N VAL A 284 -45.57 -27.79 17.98
CA VAL A 284 -45.14 -27.22 16.70
C VAL A 284 -43.79 -27.81 16.28
N THR A 285 -43.54 -27.89 14.97
CA THR A 285 -42.26 -28.39 14.45
C THR A 285 -41.11 -27.45 14.83
N ILE A 286 -40.38 -27.80 15.89
CA ILE A 286 -39.18 -27.09 16.33
C ILE A 286 -37.98 -27.64 15.53
N ARG A 287 -37.26 -26.78 14.82
CA ARG A 287 -35.99 -27.17 14.19
C ARG A 287 -34.85 -27.07 15.20
N LYS A 288 -34.05 -28.12 15.27
CA LYS A 288 -32.80 -28.12 16.04
C LYS A 288 -31.82 -27.13 15.40
N ILE A 289 -31.08 -26.40 16.24
CA ILE A 289 -30.00 -25.53 15.80
C ILE A 289 -28.86 -26.43 15.30
N PRO A 290 -28.35 -26.22 14.07
CA PRO A 290 -27.17 -26.93 13.62
C PRO A 290 -25.99 -26.60 14.55
N ARG A 291 -25.34 -27.64 15.07
CA ARG A 291 -24.13 -27.53 15.88
C ARG A 291 -22.91 -27.27 15.00
#